data_AF-A0A261GFH3-F1
#
_entry.id   AF-A0A261GFH3-F1
#
_cell.length_a   1.000
_cell.length_b   1.000
_cell.length_c   1.000
_cell.angle_alpha   90.00
_cell.angle_beta   90.00
_cell.angle_gamma   90.00
#
_symmetry.space_group_name_H-M   'P 1'
#
loop_
_entity.id
_entity.type
_entity.pdbx_description
1 polymer ?
#
loop_
_entity_poly.entity_id
_entity_poly.type
_entity_poly.pdbx_seq_one_letter_code
_entity_poly.pdbx_strand_id
1 'polypeptide(L)'
;MALEVAVADTDPGDGGTDPDGPGPDPYWWQPTPADNLSWQWQLQGDIDHNHDVRVYDVDLFNVSANEIAQLKAEGRTVICYFSAGTYEGWRDDWKEHFSFITDDSYTGSEPPFAGNMADWDERWLDIRRIDLLTPIMTSRLDLAVEKGCDAVEPDNVDAWTNSSEVRLSPALTADDQLTYNKWLARQAHDRGLSIGLKNDIEQLADLVDDFDWALNEQCFQYNECEEYSVFVNADKAVFGVEYQGNPADFCPRAKQLGLQWMKKKLDLFGWRQGCEDY
;
A
#
# COMPACT_ATOMS: atom_id res chain seq x y z
N MET A 1 12.03 67.73 -11.71
CA MET A 1 12.83 66.50 -11.51
C MET A 1 12.96 66.30 -10.01
N ALA A 2 12.36 65.19 -9.55
CA ALA A 2 12.44 64.50 -8.25
C ALA A 2 12.48 65.31 -6.92
N LEU A 3 11.47 65.01 -6.09
CA LEU A 3 11.24 65.42 -4.70
C LEU A 3 11.57 64.23 -3.76
N GLU A 4 12.12 64.54 -2.56
CA GLU A 4 12.06 63.81 -1.26
C GLU A 4 12.53 62.33 -1.21
N VAL A 5 12.89 61.69 -0.07
CA VAL A 5 12.41 61.71 1.32
C VAL A 5 13.52 61.23 2.28
N ALA A 6 13.40 61.60 3.55
CA ALA A 6 14.18 61.19 4.71
C ALA A 6 14.16 59.67 5.03
N VAL A 7 15.21 59.21 5.72
CA VAL A 7 15.33 57.83 6.25
C VAL A 7 14.74 57.79 7.66
N ALA A 8 13.75 56.92 7.86
CA ALA A 8 13.20 56.58 9.17
C ALA A 8 13.81 55.25 9.66
N ASP A 9 14.13 55.25 10.95
CA ASP A 9 14.65 54.16 11.76
C ASP A 9 13.50 53.21 12.13
N THR A 10 13.62 51.91 11.84
CA THR A 10 12.71 50.88 12.37
C THR A 10 13.49 49.62 12.72
N ASP A 11 13.52 49.37 14.03
CA ASP A 11 13.92 48.16 14.74
C ASP A 11 13.16 46.91 14.24
N PRO A 12 13.82 45.79 13.88
CA PRO A 12 13.14 44.53 13.65
C PRO A 12 13.04 43.75 14.96
N GLY A 13 11.82 43.72 15.50
CA GLY A 13 11.46 42.85 16.60
C GLY A 13 11.71 41.38 16.30
N ASP A 14 12.28 40.73 17.30
CA ASP A 14 12.45 39.29 17.51
C ASP A 14 11.17 38.48 17.23
N GLY A 15 11.34 37.39 16.48
CA GLY A 15 10.30 36.43 16.13
C GLY A 15 10.90 35.03 16.14
N GLY A 16 11.26 34.55 17.34
CA GLY A 16 11.77 33.21 17.58
C GLY A 16 10.83 32.12 17.03
N THR A 17 11.42 31.18 16.29
CA THR A 17 10.77 29.92 15.91
C THR A 17 10.85 28.95 17.09
N ASP A 18 9.70 28.63 17.65
CA ASP A 18 9.52 27.57 18.65
C ASP A 18 9.76 26.20 17.97
N PRO A 19 10.73 25.36 18.41
CA PRO A 19 11.08 24.12 17.71
C PRO A 19 10.15 22.93 18.05
N ASP A 20 9.17 23.11 18.93
CA ASP A 20 8.34 22.02 19.50
C ASP A 20 6.84 22.12 19.13
N GLY A 21 6.49 22.81 18.04
CA GLY A 21 5.14 22.75 17.48
C GLY A 21 4.90 21.44 16.73
N PRO A 22 3.68 20.84 16.75
CA PRO A 22 3.37 19.75 15.84
C PRO A 22 3.62 20.24 14.41
N GLY A 23 4.40 19.45 13.64
CA GLY A 23 4.67 19.75 12.24
C GLY A 23 3.37 19.90 11.45
N PRO A 24 3.42 20.45 10.22
CA PRO A 24 2.23 20.50 9.37
C PRO A 24 1.67 19.08 9.21
N ASP A 25 0.33 18.96 9.29
CA ASP A 25 -0.37 17.70 9.05
C ASP A 25 0.15 17.07 7.75
N PRO A 26 0.45 15.76 7.73
CA PRO A 26 0.93 15.09 6.53
C PRO A 26 -0.06 15.29 5.39
N TYR A 27 0.47 15.57 4.19
CA TYR A 27 -0.33 15.97 3.02
C TYR A 27 -1.11 14.82 2.36
N TRP A 28 -1.07 13.62 2.95
CA TRP A 28 -1.67 12.40 2.39
C TRP A 28 -2.71 11.78 3.33
N TRP A 29 -3.51 10.86 2.80
CA TRP A 29 -4.61 10.23 3.50
C TRP A 29 -4.11 9.30 4.64
N GLN A 30 -4.63 9.50 5.85
CA GLN A 30 -4.29 8.68 7.02
C GLN A 30 -5.58 8.17 7.68
N PRO A 31 -6.08 6.99 7.29
CA PRO A 31 -7.32 6.46 7.84
C PRO A 31 -7.11 5.92 9.25
N THR A 32 -8.11 6.14 10.10
CA THR A 32 -8.14 5.68 11.49
C THR A 32 -9.22 4.60 11.69
N PRO A 33 -9.14 3.79 12.76
CA PRO A 33 -10.23 2.88 13.11
C PRO A 33 -11.58 3.59 13.32
N ALA A 34 -11.56 4.84 13.79
CA ALA A 34 -12.75 5.63 14.08
C ALA A 34 -13.52 6.06 12.81
N ASP A 35 -12.86 6.10 11.65
CA ASP A 35 -13.49 6.42 10.38
C ASP A 35 -14.49 5.32 9.94
N ASN A 36 -14.35 4.10 10.48
CA ASN A 36 -15.24 2.96 10.23
C ASN A 36 -15.54 2.77 8.73
N LEU A 37 -14.47 2.76 7.94
CA LEU A 37 -14.55 2.76 6.48
C LEU A 37 -15.05 1.41 5.95
N SER A 38 -16.18 1.43 5.23
CA SER A 38 -16.54 0.35 4.32
C SER A 38 -15.66 0.43 3.06
N TRP A 39 -15.28 -0.71 2.52
CA TRP A 39 -14.33 -0.76 1.41
C TRP A 39 -14.59 -1.93 0.46
N GLN A 40 -14.09 -1.78 -0.77
CA GLN A 40 -14.11 -2.80 -1.82
C GLN A 40 -12.71 -3.02 -2.36
N TRP A 41 -12.27 -4.27 -2.36
CA TRP A 41 -11.04 -4.71 -3.03
C TRP A 41 -11.42 -5.41 -4.32
N GLN A 42 -11.08 -4.82 -5.46
CA GLN A 42 -11.41 -5.36 -6.77
C GLN A 42 -10.25 -5.15 -7.75
N LEU A 43 -9.47 -6.21 -7.94
CA LEU A 43 -8.30 -6.20 -8.82
C LEU A 43 -8.60 -6.73 -10.23
N GLN A 44 -9.81 -7.27 -10.44
CA GLN A 44 -10.21 -7.94 -11.68
C GLN A 44 -11.52 -7.38 -12.26
N GLY A 45 -11.59 -7.37 -13.59
CA GLY A 45 -12.77 -6.95 -14.36
C GLY A 45 -13.09 -5.46 -14.26
N ASP A 46 -14.23 -5.07 -14.83
CA ASP A 46 -14.72 -3.68 -14.76
C ASP A 46 -15.16 -3.35 -13.33
N ILE A 47 -14.84 -2.15 -12.85
CA ILE A 47 -15.14 -1.73 -11.47
C ILE A 47 -16.64 -1.73 -11.22
N ASP A 48 -17.07 -2.39 -10.14
CA ASP A 48 -18.47 -2.43 -9.75
C ASP A 48 -18.83 -1.21 -8.89
N HIS A 49 -19.45 -0.21 -9.52
CA HIS A 49 -19.93 1.02 -8.86
C HIS A 49 -21.20 0.81 -8.00
N ASN A 50 -21.78 -0.39 -7.95
CA ASN A 50 -23.01 -0.62 -7.17
C ASN A 50 -22.76 -0.77 -5.66
N HIS A 51 -21.51 -0.84 -5.21
CA HIS A 51 -21.17 -0.91 -3.79
C HIS A 51 -21.11 0.50 -3.20
N ASP A 52 -21.92 0.77 -2.18
CA ASP A 52 -21.85 2.02 -1.43
C ASP A 52 -20.75 1.94 -0.36
N VAL A 53 -19.49 1.97 -0.80
CA VAL A 53 -18.30 1.87 0.06
C VAL A 53 -17.50 3.16 0.06
N ARG A 54 -16.77 3.47 1.13
CA ARG A 54 -15.97 4.71 1.21
C ARG A 54 -14.66 4.62 0.45
N VAL A 55 -14.10 3.41 0.34
CA VAL A 55 -12.77 3.16 -0.25
C VAL A 55 -12.87 2.08 -1.33
N TYR A 56 -12.18 2.30 -2.45
CA TYR A 56 -11.94 1.30 -3.48
C TYR A 56 -10.45 1.03 -3.57
N ASP A 57 -10.07 -0.24 -3.50
CA ASP A 57 -8.73 -0.73 -3.76
C ASP A 57 -8.74 -1.50 -5.09
N VAL A 58 -7.99 -0.98 -6.05
CA VAL A 58 -8.06 -1.36 -7.47
C VAL A 58 -6.68 -1.59 -8.05
N ASP A 59 -6.59 -2.43 -9.07
CA ASP A 59 -5.32 -2.72 -9.75
C ASP A 59 -4.77 -1.47 -10.47
N LEU A 60 -3.57 -1.03 -10.10
CA LEU A 60 -2.93 0.18 -10.63
C LEU A 60 -2.87 0.21 -12.15
N PHE A 61 -2.61 -0.92 -12.81
CA PHE A 61 -2.39 -0.95 -14.25
C PHE A 61 -3.69 -1.09 -15.03
N ASN A 62 -4.60 -1.94 -14.55
CA ASN A 62 -5.84 -2.27 -15.24
C ASN A 62 -6.88 -1.15 -15.14
N VAL A 63 -6.90 -0.41 -14.02
CA VAL A 63 -7.83 0.70 -13.85
C VAL A 63 -7.38 1.92 -14.69
N SER A 64 -8.32 2.59 -15.35
CA SER A 64 -8.01 3.82 -16.09
C SER A 64 -8.05 5.05 -15.18
N ALA A 65 -7.28 6.11 -15.52
CA ALA A 65 -7.35 7.38 -14.80
C ALA A 65 -8.77 8.01 -14.81
N ASN A 66 -9.53 7.77 -15.89
CA ASN A 66 -10.93 8.24 -15.96
C ASN A 66 -11.83 7.51 -14.97
N GLU A 67 -11.62 6.20 -14.78
CA GLU A 67 -12.36 5.39 -13.81
C GLU A 67 -12.05 5.85 -12.37
N ILE A 68 -10.77 6.06 -12.06
CA ILE A 68 -10.35 6.65 -10.77
C ILE A 68 -10.99 8.01 -10.57
N ALA A 69 -10.96 8.89 -11.58
CA ALA A 69 -11.59 10.20 -11.49
C ALA A 69 -13.11 10.11 -11.25
N GLN A 70 -13.79 9.11 -11.81
CA GLN A 70 -15.21 8.86 -11.57
C GLN A 70 -15.47 8.42 -10.12
N LEU A 71 -14.72 7.45 -9.59
CA LEU A 71 -14.81 7.05 -8.19
C LEU A 71 -14.58 8.25 -7.26
N LYS A 72 -13.58 9.09 -7.55
CA LYS A 72 -13.30 10.30 -6.76
C LYS A 72 -14.40 11.34 -6.87
N ALA A 73 -15.01 11.51 -8.05
CA ALA A 73 -16.18 12.39 -8.22
C ALA A 73 -17.40 11.91 -7.42
N GLU A 74 -17.48 10.61 -7.14
CA GLU A 74 -18.48 9.99 -6.25
C GLU A 74 -18.09 10.08 -4.76
N GLY A 75 -16.98 10.76 -4.43
CA GLY A 75 -16.50 10.98 -3.06
C GLY A 75 -15.86 9.75 -2.42
N ARG A 76 -15.33 8.84 -3.24
CA ARG A 76 -14.60 7.64 -2.84
C ARG A 76 -13.10 7.93 -2.75
N THR A 77 -12.41 7.32 -1.79
CA THR A 77 -10.94 7.24 -1.75
C THR A 77 -10.48 6.08 -2.63
N VAL A 78 -9.42 6.25 -3.40
CA VAL A 78 -8.89 5.21 -4.29
C VAL A 78 -7.47 4.78 -3.86
N ILE A 79 -7.34 3.51 -3.50
CA ILE A 79 -6.09 2.79 -3.27
C ILE A 79 -5.71 2.07 -4.57
N CYS A 80 -4.43 2.11 -4.94
CA CYS A 80 -3.93 1.44 -6.14
C CYS A 80 -2.95 0.31 -5.78
N TYR A 81 -3.37 -0.92 -6.05
CA TYR A 81 -2.58 -2.14 -5.89
C TYR A 81 -1.47 -2.26 -6.95
N PHE A 82 -0.30 -2.70 -6.51
CA PHE A 82 0.71 -3.30 -7.39
C PHE A 82 1.58 -4.26 -6.58
N SER A 83 2.13 -5.31 -7.19
CA SER A 83 3.12 -6.12 -6.46
C SER A 83 4.46 -5.37 -6.35
N ALA A 84 5.00 -5.26 -5.13
CA ALA A 84 6.32 -4.68 -4.89
C ALA A 84 7.38 -5.73 -4.55
N GLY A 85 6.98 -6.94 -4.15
CA GLY A 85 7.90 -8.03 -3.85
C GLY A 85 8.01 -9.10 -4.93
N THR A 86 7.20 -9.04 -5.99
CA THR A 86 7.21 -10.04 -7.06
C THR A 86 7.21 -9.44 -8.46
N TYR A 87 7.70 -10.26 -9.40
CA TYR A 87 7.59 -10.09 -10.84
C TYR A 87 6.33 -10.75 -11.35
N GLU A 88 5.41 -9.92 -11.83
CA GLU A 88 4.23 -10.31 -12.61
C GLU A 88 4.56 -10.25 -14.11
N GLY A 89 4.71 -11.40 -14.76
CA GLY A 89 5.21 -11.47 -16.15
C GLY A 89 4.30 -10.86 -17.21
N TRP A 90 3.04 -10.62 -16.86
CA TRP A 90 2.05 -9.96 -17.72
C TRP A 90 2.08 -8.43 -17.65
N ARG A 91 2.92 -7.83 -16.79
CA ARG A 91 3.10 -6.37 -16.76
C ARG A 91 4.20 -5.96 -17.74
N ASP A 92 3.87 -5.03 -18.65
CA ASP A 92 4.80 -4.61 -19.69
C ASP A 92 5.93 -3.70 -19.21
N ASP A 93 5.76 -3.02 -18.06
CA ASP A 93 6.73 -2.09 -17.48
C ASP A 93 8.10 -2.74 -17.21
N TRP A 94 8.13 -4.04 -16.93
CA TRP A 94 9.37 -4.78 -16.77
C TRP A 94 10.28 -4.72 -18.02
N LYS A 95 9.71 -4.72 -19.23
CA LYS A 95 10.49 -4.62 -20.49
C LYS A 95 11.09 -3.23 -20.69
N GLU A 96 10.46 -2.20 -20.11
CA GLU A 96 10.94 -0.82 -20.15
C GLU A 96 12.16 -0.62 -19.24
N HIS A 97 12.17 -1.31 -18.09
CA HIS A 97 13.23 -1.19 -17.09
C HIS A 97 14.35 -2.23 -17.24
N PHE A 98 14.07 -3.37 -17.87
CA PHE A 98 15.03 -4.47 -18.03
C PHE A 98 15.10 -4.95 -19.48
N SER A 99 16.04 -4.38 -20.24
CA SER A 99 16.20 -4.66 -21.68
C SER A 99 16.56 -6.11 -22.03
N PHE A 100 16.94 -6.93 -21.05
CA PHE A 100 17.17 -8.36 -21.25
C PHE A 100 15.87 -9.17 -21.29
N ILE A 101 14.74 -8.60 -20.88
CA ILE A 101 13.42 -9.19 -21.03
C ILE A 101 12.95 -8.90 -22.46
N THR A 102 13.16 -9.85 -23.35
CA THR A 102 12.88 -9.67 -24.79
C THR A 102 11.49 -10.15 -25.23
N ASP A 103 10.84 -10.96 -24.40
CA ASP A 103 9.51 -11.51 -24.67
C ASP A 103 8.85 -12.05 -23.38
N ASP A 104 7.57 -12.41 -23.49
CA ASP A 104 6.71 -12.84 -22.38
C ASP A 104 7.08 -14.22 -21.81
N SER A 105 8.03 -14.94 -22.42
CA SER A 105 8.48 -16.25 -21.93
C SER A 105 9.61 -16.17 -20.90
N TYR A 106 10.16 -14.99 -20.63
CA TYR A 106 11.07 -14.79 -19.51
C TYR A 106 10.32 -15.09 -18.20
N THR A 107 10.63 -16.03 -17.32
CA THR A 107 11.77 -16.78 -16.86
C THR A 107 12.17 -16.28 -15.45
N GLY A 108 12.59 -15.01 -15.33
CA GLY A 108 13.02 -14.48 -14.02
C GLY A 108 14.35 -15.10 -13.55
N SER A 109 15.32 -15.20 -14.45
CA SER A 109 16.60 -15.88 -14.19
C SER A 109 17.78 -14.94 -13.86
N GLU A 110 17.63 -13.64 -14.13
CA GLU A 110 18.61 -12.60 -13.84
C GLU A 110 18.19 -11.78 -12.61
N PRO A 111 19.11 -11.10 -11.89
CA PRO A 111 18.69 -10.12 -10.88
C PRO A 111 17.81 -9.01 -11.48
N PRO A 112 16.85 -8.46 -10.71
CA PRO A 112 16.57 -8.72 -9.30
C PRO A 112 15.61 -9.89 -9.07
N PHE A 113 15.36 -10.76 -10.05
CA PHE A 113 14.41 -11.86 -9.93
C PHE A 113 14.97 -13.02 -9.10
N ALA A 114 14.12 -13.63 -8.29
CA ALA A 114 14.42 -14.74 -7.38
C ALA A 114 13.49 -15.93 -7.66
N GLY A 115 13.22 -16.77 -6.65
CA GLY A 115 12.44 -17.99 -6.85
C GLY A 115 10.95 -17.77 -7.17
N ASN A 116 10.30 -18.82 -7.65
CA ASN A 116 8.88 -18.78 -8.06
C ASN A 116 7.96 -18.90 -6.84
N MET A 117 6.80 -18.23 -6.92
CA MET A 117 5.72 -18.46 -5.98
C MET A 117 5.09 -19.85 -6.18
N ALA A 118 4.55 -20.44 -5.12
CA ALA A 118 3.91 -21.76 -5.21
C ALA A 118 2.56 -21.70 -5.93
N ASP A 119 1.75 -20.69 -5.64
CA ASP A 119 0.34 -20.62 -6.03
C ASP A 119 0.05 -19.62 -7.16
N TRP A 120 1.03 -18.80 -7.53
CA TRP A 120 0.90 -17.72 -8.52
C TRP A 120 2.00 -17.80 -9.60
N ASP A 121 1.69 -17.39 -10.83
CA ASP A 121 2.66 -17.33 -11.94
C ASP A 121 3.56 -16.09 -11.83
N GLU A 122 4.23 -15.98 -10.69
CA GLU A 122 5.04 -14.85 -10.29
C GLU A 122 6.40 -15.32 -9.76
N ARG A 123 7.39 -14.42 -9.75
CA ARG A 123 8.65 -14.66 -9.04
C ARG A 123 8.88 -13.64 -7.96
N TRP A 124 9.33 -14.10 -6.81
CA TRP A 124 9.90 -13.25 -5.79
C TRP A 124 11.04 -12.39 -6.35
N LEU A 125 11.27 -11.23 -5.73
CA LEU A 125 12.38 -10.34 -6.02
C LEU A 125 13.43 -10.44 -4.92
N ASP A 126 14.71 -10.29 -5.28
CA ASP A 126 15.78 -9.98 -4.33
C ASP A 126 15.66 -8.51 -3.91
N ILE A 127 14.87 -8.28 -2.87
CA ILE A 127 14.57 -6.94 -2.32
C ILE A 127 15.82 -6.19 -1.82
N ARG A 128 16.96 -6.87 -1.65
CA ARG A 128 18.26 -6.21 -1.34
C ARG A 128 18.78 -5.40 -2.52
N ARG A 129 18.32 -5.70 -3.74
CA ARG A 129 18.68 -5.01 -4.98
C ARG A 129 17.82 -3.76 -5.19
N ILE A 130 17.67 -2.95 -4.15
CA ILE A 130 16.96 -1.66 -4.20
C ILE A 130 17.50 -0.79 -5.35
N ASP A 131 18.79 -0.90 -5.68
CA ASP A 131 19.41 -0.24 -6.83
C ASP A 131 18.75 -0.59 -8.18
N LEU A 132 18.35 -1.85 -8.36
CA LEU A 132 17.64 -2.33 -9.56
C LEU A 132 16.13 -2.15 -9.45
N LEU A 133 15.58 -2.20 -8.24
CA LEU A 133 14.14 -2.05 -8.00
C LEU A 133 13.68 -0.59 -7.98
N THR A 134 14.58 0.35 -7.67
CA THR A 134 14.24 1.77 -7.61
C THR A 134 13.55 2.25 -8.88
N PRO A 135 14.11 2.11 -10.10
CA PRO A 135 13.52 2.69 -11.30
C PRO A 135 12.09 2.20 -11.57
N ILE A 136 11.80 0.92 -11.33
CA ILE A 136 10.50 0.34 -11.60
C ILE A 136 9.49 0.68 -10.49
N MET A 137 9.84 0.55 -9.21
CA MET A 137 8.89 0.85 -8.14
C MET A 137 8.59 2.34 -8.05
N THR A 138 9.57 3.22 -8.30
CA THR A 138 9.29 4.66 -8.39
C THR A 138 8.42 4.99 -9.60
N SER A 139 8.60 4.31 -10.73
CA SER A 139 7.75 4.47 -11.91
C SER A 139 6.29 4.07 -11.63
N ARG A 140 6.08 2.97 -10.90
CA ARG A 140 4.74 2.54 -10.44
C ARG A 140 4.10 3.56 -9.50
N LEU A 141 4.86 4.09 -8.54
CA LEU A 141 4.37 5.15 -7.66
C LEU A 141 4.07 6.45 -8.42
N ASP A 142 4.90 6.84 -9.39
CA ASP A 142 4.65 7.99 -10.27
C ASP A 142 3.37 7.79 -11.09
N LEU A 143 3.15 6.57 -11.60
CA LEU A 143 1.92 6.21 -12.30
C LEU A 143 0.68 6.30 -11.39
N ALA A 144 0.80 5.91 -10.12
CA ALA A 144 -0.28 6.04 -9.15
C ALA A 144 -0.66 7.52 -8.94
N VAL A 145 0.34 8.41 -8.82
CA VAL A 145 0.10 9.87 -8.77
C VAL A 145 -0.55 10.37 -10.06
N GLU A 146 -0.03 9.97 -11.24
CA GLU A 146 -0.55 10.39 -12.54
C GLU A 146 -2.03 10.01 -12.72
N LYS A 147 -2.39 8.78 -12.33
CA LYS A 147 -3.77 8.29 -12.41
C LYS A 147 -4.68 8.88 -11.33
N GLY A 148 -4.10 9.50 -10.30
CA GLY A 148 -4.83 10.21 -9.25
C GLY A 148 -5.22 9.35 -8.04
N CYS A 149 -4.49 8.27 -7.78
CA CYS A 149 -4.66 7.45 -6.58
C CYS A 149 -4.41 8.30 -5.31
N ASP A 150 -5.13 8.00 -4.23
CA ASP A 150 -4.93 8.63 -2.91
C ASP A 150 -3.93 7.83 -2.05
N ALA A 151 -3.83 6.53 -2.32
CA ALA A 151 -2.96 5.60 -1.62
C ALA A 151 -2.48 4.47 -2.53
N VAL A 152 -1.53 3.68 -2.04
CA VAL A 152 -1.05 2.46 -2.70
C VAL A 152 -1.05 1.25 -1.77
N GLU A 153 -1.30 0.08 -2.34
CA GLU A 153 -1.18 -1.25 -1.72
C GLU A 153 -0.02 -2.00 -2.44
N PRO A 154 1.23 -1.85 -1.98
CA PRO A 154 2.34 -2.65 -2.48
C PRO A 154 2.28 -4.07 -1.90
N ASP A 155 2.00 -5.06 -2.74
CA ASP A 155 1.85 -6.46 -2.31
C ASP A 155 3.18 -7.23 -2.27
N ASN A 156 3.15 -8.40 -1.62
CA ASN A 156 4.26 -9.34 -1.48
C ASN A 156 5.46 -8.75 -0.73
N VAL A 157 5.20 -7.85 0.21
CA VAL A 157 6.23 -7.16 1.02
C VAL A 157 6.65 -7.95 2.27
N ASP A 158 6.59 -9.28 2.19
CA ASP A 158 6.90 -10.27 3.23
C ASP A 158 7.78 -11.43 2.70
N ALA A 159 8.59 -11.16 1.68
CA ALA A 159 9.47 -12.15 1.04
C ALA A 159 10.39 -12.90 2.03
N TRP A 160 10.82 -12.25 3.12
CA TRP A 160 11.70 -12.87 4.11
C TRP A 160 11.07 -14.06 4.85
N THR A 161 9.75 -14.04 5.10
CA THR A 161 9.03 -15.18 5.71
C THR A 161 8.79 -16.29 4.68
N ASN A 162 8.84 -15.96 3.39
CA ASN A 162 8.67 -16.87 2.26
C ASN A 162 9.99 -17.48 1.72
N SER A 163 11.00 -17.62 2.58
CA SER A 163 12.36 -18.03 2.20
C SER A 163 12.48 -19.34 1.38
N SER A 164 11.56 -20.30 1.58
CA SER A 164 11.53 -21.57 0.82
C SER A 164 11.16 -21.40 -0.65
N GLU A 165 10.43 -20.34 -0.97
CA GLU A 165 10.04 -19.96 -2.32
C GLU A 165 11.05 -18.99 -2.92
N VAL A 166 11.46 -17.97 -2.18
CA VAL A 166 12.45 -16.96 -2.59
C VAL A 166 13.79 -17.61 -3.00
N ARG A 167 14.23 -18.64 -2.27
CA ARG A 167 15.41 -19.48 -2.61
C ARG A 167 16.72 -18.73 -2.86
N LEU A 168 16.89 -17.57 -2.24
CA LEU A 168 18.16 -16.82 -2.26
C LEU A 168 19.20 -17.46 -1.31
N SER A 169 20.47 -17.32 -1.66
CA SER A 169 21.60 -17.76 -0.82
C SER A 169 22.65 -16.64 -0.75
N PRO A 170 22.86 -15.99 0.42
CA PRO A 170 22.13 -16.21 1.66
C PRO A 170 20.65 -15.79 1.55
N ALA A 171 19.80 -16.45 2.34
CA ALA A 171 18.39 -16.12 2.45
C ALA A 171 18.19 -14.67 2.92
N LEU A 172 17.05 -14.08 2.56
CA LEU A 172 16.65 -12.76 3.06
C LEU A 172 16.51 -12.82 4.58
N THR A 173 16.93 -11.75 5.23
CA THR A 173 16.78 -11.53 6.66
C THR A 173 15.60 -10.62 6.95
N ALA A 174 15.14 -10.59 8.21
CA ALA A 174 14.15 -9.61 8.66
C ALA A 174 14.61 -8.17 8.39
N ASP A 175 15.89 -7.86 8.60
CA ASP A 175 16.46 -6.53 8.34
C ASP A 175 16.46 -6.16 6.85
N ASP A 176 16.63 -7.14 5.95
CA ASP A 176 16.51 -6.91 4.51
C ASP A 176 15.08 -6.47 4.16
N GLN A 177 14.06 -7.11 4.74
CA GLN A 177 12.67 -6.74 4.54
C GLN A 177 12.36 -5.35 5.11
N LEU A 178 12.75 -5.09 6.36
CA LEU A 178 12.56 -3.78 6.99
C LEU A 178 13.19 -2.67 6.15
N THR A 179 14.40 -2.90 5.64
CA THR A 179 15.10 -1.92 4.80
C THR A 179 14.30 -1.60 3.53
N TYR A 180 13.74 -2.62 2.88
CA TYR A 180 12.95 -2.45 1.66
C TYR A 180 11.59 -1.80 1.94
N ASN A 181 10.84 -2.28 2.94
CA ASN A 181 9.50 -1.79 3.28
C ASN A 181 9.55 -0.32 3.72
N LYS A 182 10.53 0.06 4.55
CA LYS A 182 10.74 1.48 4.94
C LYS A 182 11.16 2.34 3.75
N TRP A 183 11.90 1.79 2.80
CA TRP A 183 12.25 2.52 1.57
C TRP A 183 11.01 2.74 0.70
N LEU A 184 10.16 1.73 0.50
CA LEU A 184 8.90 1.86 -0.24
C LEU A 184 7.99 2.92 0.38
N ALA A 185 7.81 2.89 1.71
CA ALA A 185 6.99 3.85 2.42
C ALA A 185 7.47 5.30 2.21
N ARG A 186 8.78 5.55 2.37
CA ARG A 186 9.35 6.86 2.07
C ARG A 186 9.12 7.28 0.62
N GLN A 187 9.24 6.37 -0.34
CA GLN A 187 9.01 6.70 -1.76
C GLN A 187 7.54 7.06 -2.05
N ALA A 188 6.57 6.46 -1.36
CA ALA A 188 5.17 6.82 -1.46
C ALA A 188 4.90 8.19 -0.80
N HIS A 189 5.43 8.42 0.40
CA HIS A 189 5.26 9.69 1.12
C HIS A 189 5.91 10.87 0.40
N ASP A 190 7.08 10.70 -0.20
CA ASP A 190 7.74 11.72 -1.06
C ASP A 190 6.84 12.19 -2.22
N ARG A 191 5.85 11.38 -2.60
CA ARG A 191 4.86 11.63 -3.65
C ARG A 191 3.49 12.06 -3.12
N GLY A 192 3.33 12.19 -1.81
CA GLY A 192 2.06 12.50 -1.17
C GLY A 192 1.03 11.36 -1.27
N LEU A 193 1.49 10.11 -1.43
CA LEU A 193 0.65 8.93 -1.41
C LEU A 193 0.64 8.33 -0.01
N SER A 194 -0.54 7.95 0.47
CA SER A 194 -0.68 7.05 1.61
C SER A 194 -0.23 5.64 1.23
N ILE A 195 0.26 4.85 2.19
CA ILE A 195 0.74 3.48 1.93
C ILE A 195 0.28 2.49 3.00
N GLY A 196 -0.21 1.34 2.54
CA GLY A 196 -0.62 0.22 3.37
C GLY A 196 0.46 -0.85 3.52
N LEU A 197 0.65 -1.37 4.74
CA LEU A 197 1.46 -2.55 4.97
C LEU A 197 0.62 -3.80 4.72
N LYS A 198 0.97 -4.55 3.68
CA LYS A 198 0.29 -5.78 3.29
C LYS A 198 0.90 -7.00 3.99
N ASN A 199 0.08 -7.69 4.80
CA ASN A 199 0.48 -8.86 5.59
C ASN A 199 1.68 -8.56 6.53
N ASP A 200 2.89 -9.08 6.25
CA ASP A 200 4.16 -8.92 7.00
C ASP A 200 3.98 -8.83 8.53
N ILE A 201 3.18 -9.76 9.07
CA ILE A 201 2.62 -9.70 10.43
C ILE A 201 3.75 -9.65 11.47
N GLU A 202 4.81 -10.40 11.22
CA GLU A 202 5.97 -10.51 12.10
C GLU A 202 6.77 -9.20 12.22
N GLN A 203 6.53 -8.21 11.36
CA GLN A 203 7.22 -6.91 11.37
C GLN A 203 6.30 -5.71 11.67
N LEU A 204 5.03 -5.94 12.03
CA LEU A 204 4.06 -4.85 12.26
C LEU A 204 4.59 -3.82 13.27
N ALA A 205 5.18 -4.25 14.38
CA ALA A 205 5.70 -3.35 15.41
C ALA A 205 6.93 -2.53 14.96
N ASP A 206 7.72 -3.06 14.03
CA ASP A 206 8.91 -2.39 13.50
C ASP A 206 8.59 -1.43 12.34
N LEU A 207 7.41 -1.57 11.74
CA LEU A 207 6.94 -0.84 10.55
C LEU A 207 5.75 0.08 10.84
N VAL A 208 5.12 0.01 12.01
CA VAL A 208 3.93 0.80 12.35
C VAL A 208 4.16 2.30 12.18
N ASP A 209 5.37 2.82 12.43
CA ASP A 209 5.68 4.24 12.29
C ASP A 209 5.94 4.67 10.83
N ASP A 210 6.23 3.71 9.94
CA ASP A 210 6.56 3.97 8.54
C ASP A 210 5.32 3.89 7.61
N PHE A 211 4.28 3.13 7.97
CA PHE A 211 3.07 2.94 7.15
C PHE A 211 1.85 3.67 7.70
N ASP A 212 0.86 3.99 6.86
CA ASP A 212 -0.32 4.78 7.27
C ASP A 212 -1.50 3.89 7.70
N TRP A 213 -1.54 2.65 7.22
CA TRP A 213 -2.55 1.64 7.52
C TRP A 213 -1.99 0.25 7.21
N ALA A 214 -2.75 -0.81 7.52
CA ALA A 214 -2.40 -2.17 7.14
C ALA A 214 -3.53 -2.87 6.37
N LEU A 215 -3.17 -3.83 5.53
CA LEU A 215 -4.09 -4.75 4.86
C LEU A 215 -3.69 -6.18 5.17
N ASN A 216 -4.66 -6.98 5.61
CA ASN A 216 -4.42 -8.40 5.87
C ASN A 216 -5.35 -9.31 5.06
N GLU A 217 -4.81 -10.44 4.67
CA GLU A 217 -5.59 -11.58 4.22
C GLU A 217 -5.63 -12.64 5.31
N GLN A 218 -6.84 -12.99 5.73
CA GLN A 218 -7.16 -14.22 6.46
C GLN A 218 -6.70 -14.32 7.93
N CYS A 219 -6.47 -13.22 8.64
CA CYS A 219 -6.05 -13.30 10.03
C CYS A 219 -7.04 -14.06 10.94
N PHE A 220 -8.34 -14.12 10.62
CA PHE A 220 -9.28 -14.92 11.42
C PHE A 220 -9.13 -16.40 11.14
N GLN A 221 -8.86 -16.78 9.88
CA GLN A 221 -8.56 -18.16 9.52
C GLN A 221 -7.30 -18.67 10.24
N TYR A 222 -6.28 -17.82 10.37
CA TYR A 222 -4.99 -18.20 10.95
C TYR A 222 -4.82 -17.84 12.44
N ASN A 223 -5.80 -17.13 13.04
CA ASN A 223 -5.80 -16.65 14.42
C ASN A 223 -4.70 -15.62 14.73
N GLU A 224 -4.50 -14.67 13.82
CA GLU A 224 -3.42 -13.68 13.85
C GLU A 224 -3.93 -12.24 14.00
N CYS A 225 -5.25 -12.03 14.08
CA CYS A 225 -5.83 -10.67 14.06
C CYS A 225 -5.44 -9.79 15.25
N GLU A 226 -5.06 -10.39 16.40
CA GLU A 226 -4.63 -9.62 17.57
C GLU A 226 -3.31 -8.89 17.35
N GLU A 227 -2.46 -9.38 16.45
CA GLU A 227 -1.16 -8.78 16.14
C GLU A 227 -1.34 -7.37 15.55
N TYR A 228 -2.44 -7.13 14.82
CA TYR A 228 -2.80 -5.82 14.28
C TYR A 228 -3.23 -4.79 15.33
N SER A 229 -3.34 -5.17 16.61
CA SER A 229 -3.56 -4.21 17.69
C SER A 229 -2.47 -3.13 17.74
N VAL A 230 -1.26 -3.39 17.23
CA VAL A 230 -0.19 -2.37 17.15
C VAL A 230 -0.56 -1.21 16.22
N PHE A 231 -1.21 -1.47 15.08
CA PHE A 231 -1.71 -0.44 14.17
C PHE A 231 -2.93 0.27 14.76
N VAL A 232 -3.89 -0.49 15.29
CA VAL A 232 -5.12 0.07 15.88
C VAL A 232 -4.79 0.98 17.07
N ASN A 233 -3.85 0.58 17.94
CA ASN A 233 -3.41 1.39 19.08
C ASN A 233 -2.61 2.64 18.66
N ALA A 234 -2.03 2.63 17.47
CA ALA A 234 -1.37 3.79 16.85
C ALA A 234 -2.37 4.67 16.06
N ASP A 235 -3.69 4.42 16.19
CA ASP A 235 -4.78 5.10 15.49
C ASP A 235 -4.73 4.95 13.95
N LYS A 236 -4.23 3.80 13.48
CA LYS A 236 -4.13 3.47 12.05
C LYS A 236 -5.14 2.39 11.68
N ALA A 237 -5.88 2.61 10.59
CA ALA A 237 -6.87 1.65 10.11
C ALA A 237 -6.21 0.32 9.69
N VAL A 238 -6.98 -0.76 9.81
CA VAL A 238 -6.56 -2.10 9.40
C VAL A 238 -7.68 -2.70 8.57
N PHE A 239 -7.44 -2.74 7.26
CA PHE A 239 -8.31 -3.40 6.31
C PHE A 239 -8.00 -4.89 6.27
N GLY A 240 -8.99 -5.71 5.92
CA GLY A 240 -8.66 -7.05 5.46
C GLY A 240 -9.84 -7.95 5.13
N VAL A 241 -9.50 -9.13 4.65
CA VAL A 241 -10.46 -10.03 4.01
C VAL A 241 -10.37 -11.45 4.51
N GLU A 242 -11.52 -12.12 4.58
CA GLU A 242 -11.58 -13.58 4.62
C GLU A 242 -12.05 -14.14 3.27
N TYR A 243 -11.41 -15.22 2.81
CA TYR A 243 -11.90 -16.02 1.67
C TYR A 243 -12.79 -17.19 2.08
N GLN A 244 -12.68 -17.60 3.34
CA GLN A 244 -13.44 -18.69 3.94
C GLN A 244 -14.16 -18.21 5.20
N GLY A 245 -14.73 -19.14 5.97
CA GLY A 245 -15.47 -18.78 7.18
C GLY A 245 -16.84 -18.13 6.93
N ASN A 246 -17.54 -17.80 8.00
CA ASN A 246 -18.87 -17.20 7.97
C ASN A 246 -18.80 -15.78 8.54
N PRO A 247 -19.22 -14.74 7.80
CA PRO A 247 -19.12 -13.36 8.26
C PRO A 247 -19.88 -13.09 9.57
N ALA A 248 -20.97 -13.81 9.84
CA ALA A 248 -21.69 -13.68 11.11
C ALA A 248 -20.84 -14.08 12.33
N ASP A 249 -19.77 -14.85 12.13
CA ASP A 249 -18.85 -15.28 13.19
C ASP A 249 -17.67 -14.31 13.34
N PHE A 250 -17.02 -13.91 12.24
CA PHE A 250 -15.82 -13.04 12.32
C PHE A 250 -16.13 -11.54 12.38
N CYS A 251 -17.21 -11.06 11.76
CA CYS A 251 -17.49 -9.61 11.71
C CYS A 251 -17.73 -8.98 13.09
N PRO A 252 -18.47 -9.61 14.03
CA PRO A 252 -18.58 -9.06 15.38
C PRO A 252 -17.22 -8.93 16.08
N ARG A 253 -16.30 -9.88 15.83
CA ARG A 253 -14.94 -9.82 16.40
C ARG A 253 -14.10 -8.74 15.72
N ALA A 254 -14.17 -8.61 14.39
CA ALA A 254 -13.51 -7.54 13.65
C ALA A 254 -13.90 -6.15 14.18
N LYS A 255 -15.21 -5.92 14.39
CA LYS A 255 -15.72 -4.67 15.00
C LYS A 255 -15.19 -4.44 16.40
N GLN A 256 -15.10 -5.49 17.23
CA GLN A 256 -14.54 -5.38 18.58
C GLN A 256 -13.04 -5.01 18.56
N LEU A 257 -12.32 -5.47 17.53
CA LEU A 257 -10.90 -5.19 17.33
C LEU A 257 -10.64 -3.88 16.58
N GLY A 258 -11.68 -3.17 16.11
CA GLY A 258 -11.53 -1.93 15.34
C GLY A 258 -11.09 -2.14 13.89
N LEU A 259 -11.26 -3.34 13.34
CA LEU A 259 -10.82 -3.73 11.99
C LEU A 259 -11.91 -3.48 10.94
N GLN A 260 -11.50 -3.03 9.75
CA GLN A 260 -12.36 -2.79 8.58
C GLN A 260 -12.36 -4.03 7.69
N TRP A 261 -13.34 -4.92 7.88
CA TRP A 261 -13.25 -6.28 7.36
C TRP A 261 -14.35 -6.65 6.36
N MET A 262 -14.07 -7.58 5.46
CA MET A 262 -15.06 -8.15 4.53
C MET A 262 -14.77 -9.61 4.16
N LYS A 263 -15.78 -10.28 3.57
CA LYS A 263 -15.58 -11.54 2.87
C LYS A 263 -15.40 -11.30 1.38
N LYS A 264 -14.43 -11.98 0.78
CA LYS A 264 -14.15 -11.96 -0.66
C LYS A 264 -14.11 -13.38 -1.25
N LYS A 265 -14.16 -13.45 -2.58
CA LYS A 265 -13.66 -14.60 -3.34
C LYS A 265 -12.20 -14.34 -3.68
N LEU A 266 -11.41 -15.41 -3.76
CA LEU A 266 -9.98 -15.34 -4.07
C LEU A 266 -9.69 -14.71 -5.45
N ASP A 267 -10.66 -14.75 -6.37
CA ASP A 267 -10.53 -14.15 -7.71
C ASP A 267 -10.61 -12.61 -7.71
N LEU A 268 -10.96 -11.97 -6.59
CA LEU A 268 -10.99 -10.52 -6.40
C LEU A 268 -11.78 -9.75 -7.48
N PHE A 269 -12.81 -10.36 -8.07
CA PHE A 269 -13.84 -9.63 -8.83
C PHE A 269 -14.80 -8.88 -7.88
N GLY A 270 -15.79 -8.18 -8.42
CA GLY A 270 -16.67 -7.27 -7.65
C GLY A 270 -17.49 -7.87 -6.50
N TRP A 271 -17.55 -9.19 -6.30
CA TRP A 271 -18.32 -9.78 -5.19
C TRP A 271 -17.70 -9.46 -3.81
N ARG A 272 -18.51 -9.04 -2.84
CA ARG A 272 -18.12 -8.84 -1.43
C ARG A 272 -19.28 -9.11 -0.46
N GLN A 273 -18.95 -9.36 0.80
CA GLN A 273 -19.86 -9.18 1.94
C GLN A 273 -19.14 -8.40 3.03
N GLY A 274 -19.51 -7.13 3.23
CA GLY A 274 -18.87 -6.25 4.18
C GLY A 274 -19.30 -6.50 5.61
N CYS A 275 -18.42 -6.28 6.59
CA CYS A 275 -18.78 -6.41 8.00
C CYS A 275 -19.69 -5.28 8.50
N GLU A 276 -19.86 -4.18 7.75
CA GLU A 276 -20.87 -3.16 8.04
C GLU A 276 -22.29 -3.74 8.13
N ASP A 277 -22.55 -4.87 7.47
CA ASP A 277 -23.86 -5.54 7.42
C ASP A 277 -24.14 -6.52 8.59
N TYR A 278 -23.18 -6.74 9.50
CA TYR A 278 -23.23 -7.78 10.55
C TYR A 278 -23.11 -7.23 11.98
#